data_AF-A0A7K2MIM8-F1
#
_entry.id   AF-A0A7K2MIM8-F1
#
_cell.length_a   1.000
_cell.length_b   1.000
_cell.length_c   1.000
_cell.angle_alpha   90.00
_cell.angle_beta   90.00
_cell.angle_gamma   90.00
#
_symmetry.space_group_name_H-M   'P 1'
#
loop_
_entity.id
_entity.type
_entity.pdbx_description
1 polymer ?
#
loop_
_entity_poly.entity_id
_entity_poly.type
_entity_poly.pdbx_seq_one_letter_code
_entity_poly.pdbx_strand_id
1 'polypeptide(L)'
;NGDGTPLRYMDKPSKDGASKDYWDSGLGGVDVHYSSGPANHFFFLLAEGSGARTVDGVDYDSPTHDGSTVTGIGREKALQIWYKALTEYMTSTTDYADARAATLSAASDLYGADSTEYKTVGAAWTSVNVN
;
A
#
# COMPACT_ATOMS: atom_id res chain seq x y z
N ASN A 1 -2.41 7.90 -20.71
CA ASN A 1 -1.56 7.69 -21.90
C ASN A 1 -2.36 7.63 -23.20
N GLY A 2 -3.60 7.10 -23.22
CA GLY A 2 -4.41 7.04 -24.45
C GLY A 2 -3.94 5.97 -25.46
N ASP A 3 -3.01 5.14 -25.03
CA ASP A 3 -2.29 4.11 -25.81
C ASP A 3 -2.63 2.68 -25.36
N GLY A 4 -3.65 2.52 -24.50
CA GLY A 4 -4.05 1.23 -23.94
C GLY A 4 -3.26 0.78 -22.70
N THR A 5 -2.25 1.55 -22.26
CA THR A 5 -1.54 1.28 -21.00
C THR A 5 -2.18 2.00 -19.81
N PRO A 6 -2.14 1.39 -18.60
CA PRO A 6 -2.51 2.09 -17.37
C PRO A 6 -1.71 3.38 -17.18
N LEU A 7 -2.38 4.44 -16.72
CA LEU A 7 -1.71 5.69 -16.36
C LEU A 7 -0.81 5.53 -15.13
N ARG A 8 -1.23 4.67 -14.19
CA ARG A 8 -0.53 4.37 -12.93
C ARG A 8 -0.71 2.90 -12.59
N TYR A 9 0.22 2.39 -11.79
CA TYR A 9 0.27 1.00 -11.36
C TYR A 9 0.29 0.95 -9.82
N MET A 10 -0.45 0.01 -9.24
CA MET A 10 -0.41 -0.20 -7.79
C MET A 10 0.60 -1.29 -7.42
N ASP A 11 0.79 -2.30 -8.26
CA ASP A 11 1.70 -3.44 -8.01
C ASP A 11 3.19 -3.05 -8.02
N LYS A 12 3.54 -2.06 -8.82
CA LYS A 12 4.87 -1.44 -8.90
C LYS A 12 4.72 -0.06 -9.55
N PRO A 13 4.47 0.99 -8.76
CA PRO A 13 4.20 2.34 -9.24
C PRO A 13 5.14 2.84 -10.34
N SER A 14 6.44 2.57 -10.22
CA SER A 14 7.49 2.99 -11.16
C SER A 14 7.34 2.43 -12.58
N LYS A 15 6.43 1.48 -12.82
CA LYS A 15 6.06 1.02 -14.18
C LYS A 15 5.52 2.14 -15.07
N ASP A 16 5.02 3.23 -14.49
CA ASP A 16 4.63 4.43 -15.24
C ASP A 16 5.81 5.37 -15.57
N GLY A 17 7.02 5.08 -15.05
CA GLY A 17 8.24 5.86 -15.26
C GLY A 17 8.42 7.07 -14.34
N ALA A 18 7.47 7.39 -13.46
CA ALA A 18 7.50 8.61 -12.65
C ALA A 18 7.14 8.39 -11.17
N SER A 19 6.13 7.56 -10.88
CA SER A 19 5.68 7.25 -9.53
C SER A 19 6.74 6.51 -8.72
N LYS A 20 6.74 6.73 -7.41
CA LYS A 20 7.72 6.12 -6.50
C LYS A 20 7.17 4.83 -5.89
N ASP A 21 7.97 3.77 -5.88
CA ASP A 21 7.57 2.47 -5.33
C ASP A 21 7.55 2.46 -3.80
N TYR A 22 8.43 3.25 -3.18
CA TYR A 22 8.75 3.20 -1.76
C TYR A 22 8.84 4.60 -1.17
N TRP A 23 8.60 4.69 0.13
CA TRP A 23 8.76 5.91 0.88
C TRP A 23 10.24 6.26 1.10
N ASP A 24 10.58 7.54 0.97
CA ASP A 24 11.81 8.14 1.46
C ASP A 24 11.54 9.60 1.88
N SER A 25 12.47 10.20 2.63
CA SER A 25 12.32 11.57 3.15
C SER A 25 12.31 12.65 2.05
N GLY A 26 12.74 12.35 0.83
CA GLY A 26 12.74 13.25 -0.32
C GLY A 26 11.37 13.38 -1.02
N LEU A 27 10.40 12.52 -0.68
CA LEU A 27 9.06 12.55 -1.28
C LEU A 27 8.26 13.81 -1.01
N GLY A 28 8.56 14.57 0.05
CA GLY A 28 7.78 15.75 0.44
C GLY A 28 7.71 16.86 -0.63
N GLY A 29 8.66 16.88 -1.58
CA GLY A 29 8.68 17.82 -2.71
C GLY A 29 8.23 17.23 -4.05
N VAL A 30 7.83 15.95 -4.08
CA VAL A 30 7.41 15.26 -5.30
C VAL A 30 5.91 15.47 -5.53
N ASP A 31 5.53 15.74 -6.78
CA ASP A 31 4.11 15.90 -7.17
C ASP A 31 3.25 14.76 -6.62
N VAL A 32 2.10 15.13 -6.04
CA VAL A 32 1.18 14.22 -5.34
C VAL A 32 0.73 13.02 -6.18
N HIS A 33 0.72 13.15 -7.51
CA HIS A 33 0.34 12.05 -8.40
C HIS A 33 1.42 10.95 -8.44
N TYR A 34 2.69 11.31 -8.24
CA TYR A 34 3.84 10.38 -8.22
C TYR A 34 4.21 9.96 -6.80
N SER A 35 4.10 10.89 -5.85
CA SER A 35 4.26 10.58 -4.43
C SER A 35 3.06 9.84 -3.86
N SER A 36 1.98 9.59 -4.60
CA SER A 36 0.93 8.62 -4.23
C SER A 36 1.37 7.15 -4.35
N GLY A 37 2.46 6.89 -5.08
CA GLY A 37 2.94 5.54 -5.39
C GLY A 37 3.12 4.63 -4.16
N PRO A 38 3.80 5.06 -3.08
CA PRO A 38 4.00 4.20 -1.91
C PRO A 38 2.69 3.75 -1.24
N ALA A 39 1.68 4.62 -1.15
CA ALA A 39 0.37 4.25 -0.61
C ALA A 39 -0.41 3.31 -1.55
N ASN A 40 -0.30 3.51 -2.86
CA ASN A 40 -0.86 2.59 -3.86
C ASN A 40 -0.22 1.20 -3.74
N HIS A 41 1.10 1.17 -3.58
CA HIS A 41 1.88 -0.05 -3.45
C HIS A 41 1.60 -0.79 -2.14
N PHE A 42 1.51 -0.05 -1.03
CA PHE A 42 1.02 -0.57 0.25
C PHE A 42 -0.32 -1.29 0.08
N PHE A 43 -1.29 -0.65 -0.57
CA PHE A 43 -2.63 -1.24 -0.71
C PHE A 43 -2.60 -2.51 -1.57
N PHE A 44 -1.82 -2.54 -2.65
CA PHE A 44 -1.64 -3.76 -3.44
C PHE A 44 -1.02 -4.88 -2.62
N LEU A 45 0.08 -4.61 -1.90
CA LEU A 45 0.76 -5.60 -1.06
C LEU A 45 -0.12 -6.10 0.09
N LEU A 46 -0.94 -5.23 0.69
CA LEU A 46 -1.91 -5.64 1.70
C LEU A 46 -2.98 -6.57 1.11
N ALA A 47 -3.53 -6.25 -0.06
CA ALA A 47 -4.61 -7.01 -0.67
C ALA A 47 -4.13 -8.32 -1.29
N GLU A 48 -3.07 -8.26 -2.09
CA GLU A 48 -2.59 -9.35 -2.95
C GLU A 48 -1.30 -9.98 -2.39
N GLY A 49 -0.42 -9.20 -1.79
CA GLY A 49 0.90 -9.67 -1.38
C GLY A 49 1.99 -9.43 -2.42
N SER A 50 3.21 -9.81 -2.08
CA SER A 50 4.41 -9.58 -2.89
C SER A 50 4.71 -10.73 -3.86
N GLY A 51 5.58 -10.47 -4.83
CA GLY A 51 6.14 -11.44 -5.77
C GLY A 51 5.22 -11.76 -6.94
N ALA A 52 5.64 -12.75 -7.73
CA ALA A 52 4.95 -13.16 -8.95
C ALA A 52 3.60 -13.81 -8.64
N ARG A 53 2.52 -13.31 -9.26
CA ARG A 53 1.17 -13.89 -9.20
C ARG A 53 0.30 -13.44 -10.35
N THR A 54 -0.72 -14.24 -10.64
CA THR A 54 -1.79 -13.87 -11.57
C THR A 54 -3.05 -13.53 -10.78
N VAL A 55 -3.61 -12.34 -11.00
CA VAL A 55 -4.90 -11.91 -10.42
C VAL A 55 -5.84 -11.54 -11.54
N ASP A 56 -7.01 -12.18 -11.59
CA ASP A 56 -8.03 -11.97 -12.62
C ASP A 56 -7.48 -12.08 -14.07
N GLY A 57 -6.47 -12.94 -14.29
CA GLY A 57 -5.83 -13.14 -15.59
C GLY A 57 -4.73 -12.12 -15.94
N VAL A 58 -4.36 -11.24 -15.01
CA VAL A 58 -3.26 -10.29 -15.16
C VAL A 58 -2.08 -10.73 -14.31
N ASP A 59 -0.90 -10.82 -14.91
CA ASP A 59 0.34 -11.17 -14.22
C ASP A 59 0.96 -9.94 -13.55
N TYR A 60 1.32 -10.11 -12.28
CA TYR A 60 1.97 -9.13 -11.42
C TYR A 60 3.24 -9.73 -10.83
N ASP A 61 4.25 -8.90 -10.59
CA ASP A 61 5.46 -9.26 -9.82
C ASP A 61 5.85 -8.07 -8.95
N SER A 62 5.29 -8.04 -7.73
CA SER A 62 5.32 -6.86 -6.86
C SER A 62 6.47 -6.94 -5.83
N PRO A 63 7.48 -6.06 -5.90
CA PRO A 63 8.65 -6.12 -5.04
C PRO A 63 8.43 -5.45 -3.68
N THR A 64 9.07 -5.94 -2.63
CA THR A 64 9.17 -5.24 -1.34
C THR A 64 10.49 -4.49 -1.24
N HIS A 65 10.52 -3.37 -0.53
CA HIS A 65 11.73 -2.55 -0.35
C HIS A 65 12.88 -3.32 0.29
N ASP A 66 12.58 -4.23 1.22
CA ASP A 66 13.54 -5.00 2.01
C ASP A 66 13.75 -6.44 1.50
N GLY A 67 13.08 -6.82 0.41
CA GLY A 67 13.12 -8.19 -0.12
C GLY A 67 12.34 -9.21 0.71
N SER A 68 11.55 -8.77 1.70
CA SER A 68 10.65 -9.64 2.46
C SER A 68 9.48 -10.16 1.60
N THR A 69 8.76 -11.16 2.11
CA THR A 69 7.55 -11.68 1.47
C THR A 69 6.32 -11.32 2.28
N VAL A 70 5.29 -10.79 1.61
CA VAL A 70 3.97 -10.50 2.17
C VAL A 70 2.92 -11.41 1.54
N THR A 71 2.13 -12.08 2.38
CA THR A 71 0.90 -12.76 1.94
C THR A 71 -0.28 -11.83 2.17
N GLY A 72 -0.99 -11.47 1.09
CA GLY A 72 -2.12 -10.55 1.16
C GLY A 72 -3.32 -11.10 1.93
N ILE A 73 -4.12 -10.20 2.51
CA ILE A 73 -5.36 -10.52 3.26
C ILE A 73 -6.62 -10.49 2.38
N GLY A 74 -6.47 -10.22 1.09
CA GLY A 74 -7.57 -10.07 0.14
C GLY A 74 -8.12 -8.63 0.07
N ARG A 75 -8.65 -8.29 -1.11
CA ARG A 75 -9.17 -6.94 -1.42
C ARG A 75 -10.27 -6.47 -0.48
N GLU A 76 -11.16 -7.36 -0.07
CA GLU A 76 -12.30 -7.00 0.79
C GLU A 76 -11.84 -6.46 2.16
N LYS A 77 -10.92 -7.18 2.82
CA LYS A 77 -10.38 -6.75 4.12
C LYS A 77 -9.49 -5.52 3.98
N ALA A 78 -8.65 -5.48 2.95
CA ALA A 78 -7.82 -4.30 2.66
C ALA A 78 -8.67 -3.03 2.46
N LEU A 79 -9.78 -3.15 1.74
CA LEU A 79 -10.74 -2.06 1.54
C LEU A 79 -11.41 -1.63 2.84
N GLN A 80 -11.85 -2.56 3.69
CA GLN A 80 -12.45 -2.24 4.99
C GLN A 80 -11.47 -1.48 5.90
N ILE A 81 -10.21 -1.92 5.96
CA ILE A 81 -9.16 -1.27 6.74
C ILE A 81 -8.87 0.12 6.21
N TRP A 82 -8.64 0.27 4.91
CA TRP A 82 -8.32 1.57 4.31
C TRP A 82 -9.47 2.57 4.48
N TYR A 83 -10.71 2.12 4.24
CA TYR A 83 -11.89 2.98 4.39
C TYR A 83 -12.05 3.45 5.83
N LYS A 84 -12.00 2.54 6.81
CA LYS A 84 -12.10 2.91 8.23
C LYS A 84 -10.95 3.84 8.66
N ALA A 85 -9.71 3.55 8.23
CA ALA A 85 -8.55 4.41 8.48
C ALA A 85 -8.81 5.84 7.98
N LEU A 86 -9.24 5.97 6.73
CA LEU A 86 -9.50 7.24 6.06
C LEU A 86 -10.62 8.04 6.72
N THR A 87 -11.70 7.40 7.16
CA THR A 87 -12.90 8.10 7.67
C THR A 87 -12.87 8.40 9.16
N GLU A 88 -12.10 7.65 9.95
CA GLU A 88 -12.14 7.75 11.42
C GLU A 88 -10.83 8.21 12.07
N TYR A 89 -9.67 7.98 11.43
CA TYR A 89 -8.36 8.27 12.06
C TYR A 89 -7.49 9.23 11.27
N MET A 90 -7.61 9.27 9.94
CA MET A 90 -6.86 10.23 9.12
C MET A 90 -7.46 11.64 9.24
N THR A 91 -6.59 12.65 9.13
CA THR A 91 -6.93 14.07 9.18
C THR A 91 -6.36 14.79 7.96
N SER A 92 -6.61 16.09 7.83
CA SER A 92 -6.07 16.89 6.73
C SER A 92 -4.54 17.02 6.72
N THR A 93 -3.86 16.63 7.80
CA THR A 93 -2.40 16.70 7.92
C THR A 93 -1.73 15.32 8.01
N THR A 94 -2.48 14.25 7.80
CA THR A 94 -1.94 12.88 7.85
C THR A 94 -0.82 12.70 6.83
N ASP A 95 0.34 12.31 7.33
CA ASP A 95 1.47 11.87 6.52
C ASP A 95 1.55 10.34 6.40
N TYR A 96 2.66 9.81 5.89
CA TYR A 96 2.89 8.38 5.74
C TYR A 96 2.94 7.61 7.06
N ALA A 97 3.63 8.14 8.07
CA ALA A 97 3.75 7.50 9.37
C ALA A 97 2.39 7.50 10.09
N ASP A 98 1.65 8.61 9.98
CA ASP A 98 0.29 8.72 10.49
C ASP A 98 -0.69 7.78 9.76
N ALA A 99 -0.55 7.61 8.43
CA ALA A 99 -1.36 6.67 7.67
C ALA A 99 -1.11 5.22 8.08
N ARG A 100 0.14 4.88 8.40
CA ARG A 100 0.50 3.59 9.02
C ARG A 100 -0.17 3.42 10.38
N ALA A 101 -0.08 4.40 11.26
CA ALA A 101 -0.74 4.34 12.57
C ALA A 101 -2.27 4.23 12.46
N ALA A 102 -2.88 4.97 11.54
CA ALA A 102 -4.32 4.96 11.28
C ALA A 102 -4.81 3.59 10.78
N THR A 103 -4.09 2.99 9.83
CA THR A 103 -4.45 1.66 9.29
C THR A 103 -4.23 0.53 10.29
N LEU A 104 -3.20 0.63 11.15
CA LEU A 104 -3.01 -0.31 12.27
C LEU A 104 -4.15 -0.18 13.30
N SER A 105 -4.56 1.04 13.65
CA SER A 105 -5.71 1.28 14.53
C SER A 105 -6.99 0.69 13.93
N ALA A 106 -7.25 0.96 12.64
CA ALA A 106 -8.40 0.41 11.93
C ALA A 106 -8.40 -1.12 11.89
N ALA A 107 -7.24 -1.75 11.64
CA ALA A 107 -7.12 -3.21 11.64
C ALA A 107 -7.32 -3.81 13.04
N SER A 108 -6.82 -3.13 14.08
CA SER A 108 -7.03 -3.52 15.47
C SER A 108 -8.52 -3.49 15.83
N ASP A 109 -9.24 -2.44 15.42
CA ASP A 109 -10.67 -2.30 15.74
C ASP A 109 -11.55 -3.28 14.97
N LEU A 110 -11.17 -3.62 13.74
CA LEU A 110 -11.93 -4.57 12.90
C LEU A 110 -11.65 -6.04 13.24
N TYR A 111 -10.39 -6.37 13.54
CA TYR A 111 -9.94 -7.76 13.61
C TYR A 111 -9.15 -8.11 14.90
N GLY A 112 -8.72 -7.11 15.68
CA GLY A 112 -7.91 -7.27 16.89
C GLY A 112 -6.41 -7.04 16.65
N ALA A 113 -5.70 -6.53 17.67
CA ALA A 113 -4.27 -6.20 17.57
C ALA A 113 -3.34 -7.42 17.32
N ASP A 114 -3.77 -8.62 17.70
CA ASP A 114 -3.00 -9.86 17.46
C ASP A 114 -3.36 -10.57 16.15
N SER A 115 -4.29 -10.01 15.37
CA SER A 115 -4.82 -10.59 14.14
C SER A 115 -3.79 -10.71 13.01
N THR A 116 -4.11 -11.53 12.02
CA THR A 116 -3.29 -11.62 10.80
C THR A 116 -3.34 -10.29 10.06
N GLU A 117 -4.50 -9.64 10.02
CA GLU A 117 -4.75 -8.36 9.36
C GLU A 117 -3.89 -7.24 9.94
N TYR A 118 -3.84 -7.11 11.27
CA TYR A 118 -2.98 -6.11 11.93
C TYR A 118 -1.51 -6.32 11.57
N LYS A 119 -1.04 -7.58 11.65
CA LYS A 119 0.35 -7.94 11.31
C LYS A 119 0.66 -7.68 9.83
N THR A 120 -0.25 -8.00 8.92
CA THR A 120 -0.06 -7.77 7.48
C THR A 120 -0.11 -6.29 7.13
N VAL A 121 -0.92 -5.45 7.80
CA VAL A 121 -0.84 -3.99 7.65
C VAL A 121 0.55 -3.48 7.99
N GLY A 122 1.10 -3.91 9.13
CA GLY A 122 2.48 -3.56 9.52
C GLY A 122 3.50 -3.99 8.47
N ALA A 123 3.43 -5.24 8.02
CA ALA A 123 4.34 -5.80 7.01
C ALA A 123 4.24 -5.10 5.65
N ALA A 124 3.03 -4.76 5.19
CA ALA A 124 2.81 -4.06 3.94
C ALA A 124 3.36 -2.63 3.98
N TRP A 125 3.27 -1.92 5.12
CA TRP A 125 3.90 -0.60 5.26
C TRP A 125 5.42 -0.69 5.28
N THR A 126 6.00 -1.65 6.01
CA THR A 126 7.45 -1.90 5.99
C THR A 126 7.94 -2.25 4.58
N SER A 127 7.14 -2.99 3.81
CA SER A 127 7.44 -3.31 2.41
C SER A 127 7.52 -2.08 1.50
N VAL A 128 6.92 -0.96 1.89
CA VAL A 128 7.06 0.34 1.22
C VAL A 128 7.92 1.33 1.99
N ASN A 129 8.79 0.84 2.87
CA ASN A 129 9.74 1.60 3.68
C ASN A 129 9.11 2.58 4.68
N VAL A 130 7.87 2.35 5.12
CA VAL A 130 7.23 3.11 6.20
C VAL A 130 7.21 2.24 7.46
N ASN A 131 7.97 2.62 8.49
CA ASN A 131 8.21 1.80 9.68
C ASN A 131 7.63 2.39 10.96
#